data_AF-A0A0M4B0S3-F1
#
_entry.id   AF-A0A0M4B0S3-F1
#
_cell.length_a   1.000
_cell.length_b   1.000
_cell.length_c   1.000
_cell.angle_alpha   90.00
_cell.angle_beta   90.00
_cell.angle_gamma   90.00
#
_symmetry.space_group_name_H-M   'P 1'
#
loop_
_entity.id
_entity.type
_entity.pdbx_description
1 polymer ?
#
loop_
_entity_poly.entity_id
_entity_poly.type
_entity_poly.pdbx_seq_one_letter_code
_entity_poly.pdbx_strand_id
1 'polypeptide(L)' 'CYRSCLEALIDLGLESIALGCIYTESKGYPREPAAHVAIRTVRRFLEKHKG' A
#
# COMPACT_ATOMS: atom_id res chain seq x y z
N CYS A 1 4.34 -5.36 2.72
CA CYS A 1 3.55 -5.52 1.48
C CYS A 1 3.34 -4.17 0.80
N TYR A 2 2.35 -3.34 1.17
CA TYR A 2 2.12 -2.03 0.52
C TYR A 2 3.36 -1.13 0.43
N ARG A 3 4.06 -0.89 1.55
CA ARG A 3 5.29 -0.08 1.59
C ARG A 3 6.35 -0.61 0.63
N SER A 4 6.66 -1.90 0.71
CA SER A 4 7.68 -2.54 -0.13
C SER A 4 7.35 -2.43 -1.62
N CYS A 5 6.07 -2.53 -2.01
CA CYS A 5 5.66 -2.31 -3.40
C CYS A 5 5.87 -0.86 -3.85
N LEU A 6 5.62 0.11 -2.97
CA LEU A 6 5.82 1.53 -3.25
C LEU A 6 7.31 1.92 -3.30
N GLU A 7 8.14 1.32 -2.44
CA GLU A 7 9.60 1.47 -2.49
C GLU A 7 10.15 0.91 -3.80
N ALA A 8 9.71 -0.29 -4.20
CA ALA A 8 10.09 -0.87 -5.49
C ALA A 8 9.65 -0.02 -6.70
N LEU A 9 8.49 0.66 -6.62
CA LEU A 9 8.05 1.59 -7.67
C LEU A 9 9.04 2.74 -7.84
N ILE A 10 9.54 3.32 -6.75
CA ILE A 10 10.58 4.37 -6.79
C ILE A 10 11.89 3.82 -7.35
N ASP A 11 12.33 2.66 -6.86
CA ASP A 11 13.60 2.04 -7.26
C ASP A 11 13.63 1.70 -8.77
N LEU A 12 12.46 1.37 -9.33
CA LEU A 12 12.29 1.10 -10.76
C LEU A 12 12.03 2.36 -11.60
N GLY A 13 11.92 3.54 -10.99
CA GLY A 13 11.60 4.79 -11.69
C GLY A 13 10.20 4.82 -12.30
N LEU A 14 9.25 4.07 -11.73
CA LEU A 14 7.86 4.03 -12.18
C LEU A 14 7.04 5.10 -11.47
N GLU A 15 6.01 5.61 -12.13
CA GLU A 15 5.14 6.67 -11.58
C GLU A 15 3.80 6.14 -11.06
N SER A 16 3.37 4.95 -11.49
CA SER A 16 2.07 4.38 -11.14
C SER A 16 2.11 2.88 -10.87
N ILE A 17 1.23 2.43 -9.96
CA ILE A 17 1.05 1.02 -9.59
C ILE A 17 -0.42 0.73 -9.26
N ALA A 18 -0.90 -0.44 -9.66
CA ALA A 18 -2.18 -0.97 -9.21
C ALA A 18 -1.98 -1.93 -8.03
N LEU A 19 -2.66 -1.68 -6.92
CA LEU A 19 -2.63 -2.54 -5.73
C LEU A 19 -3.95 -3.30 -5.61
N GLY A 20 -3.88 -4.63 -5.57
CA GLY A 20 -5.04 -5.47 -5.27
C GLY A 20 -5.46 -5.38 -3.80
N CYS A 21 -6.68 -5.83 -3.48
CA CYS A 21 -7.08 -6.03 -2.09
C CYS A 21 -6.28 -7.18 -1.47
N ILE A 22 -5.28 -6.87 -0.63
CA ILE A 22 -4.39 -7.87 -0.01
C ILE A 22 -5.08 -8.61 1.17
N TYR A 23 -6.37 -8.37 1.36
CA TYR A 23 -7.23 -9.05 2.31
C TYR A 23 -7.72 -10.39 1.74
N THR A 24 -7.71 -11.42 2.58
CA THR A 24 -8.37 -12.70 2.33
C THR A 24 -9.06 -13.13 3.62
N GLU A 25 -10.19 -13.85 3.53
CA GLU A 25 -10.88 -14.39 4.72
C GLU A 25 -9.95 -15.29 5.55
N SER A 26 -9.09 -16.06 4.87
CA SER A 26 -8.09 -16.94 5.49
C SER A 26 -7.09 -16.23 6.40
N LYS A 27 -6.87 -14.92 6.25
CA LYS A 27 -5.97 -14.16 7.12
C LYS A 27 -6.59 -13.82 8.48
N GLY A 28 -7.89 -14.03 8.68
CA GLY A 28 -8.57 -13.77 9.95
C GLY A 28 -8.57 -12.29 10.39
N TYR A 29 -8.12 -11.37 9.52
CA TYR A 29 -8.01 -9.95 9.86
C TYR A 29 -9.24 -9.20 9.36
N PRO A 30 -9.95 -8.40 10.18
CA PRO A 30 -11.20 -7.79 9.74
C PRO A 30 -11.01 -6.85 8.55
N ARG A 31 -11.98 -6.86 7.62
CA ARG A 31 -11.85 -6.18 6.32
C ARG A 31 -11.71 -4.66 6.44
N GLU A 32 -12.51 -4.03 7.31
CA GLU A 32 -12.51 -2.58 7.52
C GLU A 32 -11.16 -2.05 8.04
N PRO A 33 -10.58 -2.58 9.14
CA PRO A 33 -9.25 -2.17 9.56
C PRO A 33 -8.17 -2.53 8.53
N ALA A 34 -8.34 -3.59 7.72
CA ALA A 34 -7.42 -3.92 6.62
C ALA A 34 -7.37 -2.81 5.58
N ALA A 35 -8.54 -2.30 5.18
CA ALA A 35 -8.66 -1.18 4.25
C ALA A 35 -8.04 0.09 4.84
N HIS A 36 -8.29 0.38 6.12
CA HIS A 36 -7.65 1.52 6.81
C HIS A 36 -6.13 1.42 6.82
N VAL A 37 -5.56 0.24 7.09
CA VAL A 37 -4.11 0.04 7.05
C VAL A 37 -3.58 0.30 5.64
N ALA A 38 -4.22 -0.24 4.61
CA ALA A 38 -3.80 -0.06 3.21
C ALA A 38 -3.73 1.43 2.82
N ILE A 39 -4.84 2.16 3.00
CA ILE A 39 -4.96 3.56 2.62
C ILE A 39 -4.02 4.44 3.46
N ARG A 40 -3.92 4.18 4.78
CA ARG A 40 -3.01 4.91 5.67
C ARG A 40 -1.54 4.73 5.26
N THR A 41 -1.14 3.52 4.86
CA THR A 41 0.23 3.28 4.39
C THR A 41 0.52 4.04 3.10
N VAL A 42 -0.38 3.98 2.12
CA VAL A 42 -0.23 4.71 0.84
C VAL A 42 -0.15 6.21 1.10
N ARG A 43 -1.09 6.78 1.87
CA ARG A 43 -1.12 8.21 2.19
C ARG A 43 0.18 8.69 2.84
N ARG A 44 0.63 8.02 3.90
CA ARG A 44 1.87 8.40 4.61
C ARG A 44 3.11 8.27 3.72
N PHE A 45 3.12 7.27 2.84
CA PHE A 45 4.20 7.11 1.89
C PHE A 45 4.26 8.30 0.92
N LEU A 46 3.12 8.67 0.33
CA LEU A 46 3.03 9.81 -0.57
C LEU A 46 3.37 11.12 0.13
N GLU A 47 2.92 11.34 1.36
CA GLU A 47 3.26 12.54 2.14
C GLU A 47 4.76 12.70 2.38
N LYS A 48 5.50 11.58 2.55
CA LYS A 48 6.96 11.60 2.75
C LYS A 48 7.76 11.79 1.46
N HIS A 49 7.21 11.37 0.32
CA HIS A 49 7.89 11.38 -0.98
C HIS A 49 7.29 12.40 -1.95
N LYS A 50 6.46 13.32 -1.47
CA LYS A 50 6.06 14.51 -2.21
C LYS A 50 7.29 15.42 -2.36
N GLY A 51 7.89 15.40 -3.54
CA GLY A 51 8.69 16.49 -4.08
C GLY A 51 7.79 17.55 -4.70
#